data_AF-A0A966GIZ1-F1
#
_entry.id   AF-A0A966GIZ1-F1
#
_cell.length_a   1.000
_cell.length_b   1.000
_cell.length_c   1.000
_cell.angle_alpha   90.00
_cell.angle_beta   90.00
_cell.angle_gamma   90.00
#
_symmetry.space_group_name_H-M   'P 1'
#
loop_
_entity.id
_entity.type
_entity.pdbx_description
1 polymer ?
#
loop_
_entity_poly.entity_id
_entity_poly.type
_entity_poly.pdbx_seq_one_letter_code
_entity_poly.pdbx_strand_id
1 'polypeptide(L)' 'PYAGREIAITSLTYTEPTELTRGIRLGGFIQIRSEWSNEIDAALSGQKTMQEALDTAVERGNAILARFARTYAGKTFP' A
#
# COMPACT_ATOMS: atom_id res chain seq x y z
N PRO A 1 -32.25 0.73 1.50
CA PRO A 1 -31.47 1.53 0.51
C PRO A 1 -30.54 0.72 -0.42
N TYR A 2 -30.34 -0.59 -0.26
CA TYR A 2 -29.44 -1.35 -1.15
C TYR A 2 -29.92 -2.79 -1.42
N ALA A 3 -31.08 -2.95 -2.04
CA ALA A 3 -31.48 -4.26 -2.58
C ALA A 3 -30.54 -4.64 -3.75
N GLY A 4 -29.99 -5.86 -3.74
CA GLY A 4 -29.12 -6.37 -4.83
C GLY A 4 -27.61 -6.23 -4.64
N ARG A 5 -27.14 -5.53 -3.59
CA ARG A 5 -25.70 -5.40 -3.28
C ARG A 5 -25.01 -6.75 -3.02
N GLU A 6 -25.75 -7.72 -2.48
CA GLU A 6 -25.20 -9.02 -2.08
C GLU A 6 -24.71 -9.81 -3.29
N ILE A 7 -25.37 -9.67 -4.45
CA ILE A 7 -24.95 -10.29 -5.70
C ILE A 7 -23.62 -9.69 -6.16
N ALA A 8 -23.48 -8.35 -6.07
CA ALA A 8 -22.24 -7.68 -6.42
C ALA A 8 -21.09 -8.05 -5.47
N ILE A 9 -21.34 -8.14 -4.16
CA ILE A 9 -20.35 -8.58 -3.17
C ILE A 9 -19.93 -10.02 -3.47
N THR A 10 -20.90 -10.93 -3.64
CA THR A 10 -20.63 -12.35 -3.94
C THR A 10 -19.83 -12.51 -5.24
N SER A 11 -20.09 -11.69 -6.25
CA SER A 11 -19.32 -11.67 -7.50
C SER A 11 -17.87 -11.20 -7.28
N LEU A 12 -17.68 -10.12 -6.51
CA LEU A 12 -16.35 -9.56 -6.22
C LEU A 12 -15.51 -10.44 -5.27
N THR A 13 -16.15 -11.25 -4.43
CA THR A 13 -15.49 -12.18 -3.49
C THR A 13 -15.69 -13.65 -3.88
N TYR A 14 -15.95 -13.93 -5.16
CA TYR A 14 -16.28 -15.28 -5.64
C TYR A 14 -15.17 -16.31 -5.35
N THR A 15 -13.92 -15.86 -5.42
CA THR A 15 -12.74 -16.69 -5.11
C THR A 15 -12.12 -16.24 -3.80
N GLU A 16 -11.74 -17.20 -2.95
CA GLU A 16 -10.98 -16.90 -1.75
C GLU A 16 -9.68 -16.16 -2.10
N PRO A 17 -9.36 -15.05 -1.40
CA PRO A 17 -8.11 -14.33 -1.63
C PRO A 17 -6.91 -15.23 -1.34
N THR A 18 -6.06 -15.41 -2.34
CA THR A 18 -4.74 -16.02 -2.19
C THR A 18 -3.73 -14.96 -1.78
N GLU A 19 -2.48 -15.36 -1.53
CA GLU A 19 -1.43 -14.41 -1.15
C GLU A 19 -1.21 -13.29 -2.17
N LEU A 20 -1.46 -13.57 -3.45
CA LEU A 20 -1.26 -12.63 -4.56
C LEU A 20 -2.53 -11.87 -4.92
N THR A 21 -3.70 -12.35 -4.50
CA THR A 21 -4.99 -11.70 -4.82
C THR A 21 -5.60 -10.96 -3.63
N ARG A 22 -5.04 -11.10 -2.42
CA ARG A 22 -5.46 -10.31 -1.25
C ARG A 22 -5.13 -8.83 -1.44
N GLY A 23 -6.17 -8.00 -1.36
CA GLY A 23 -6.00 -6.54 -1.38
C GLY A 23 -5.46 -6.03 -0.05
N ILE A 24 -4.14 -5.88 0.08
CA ILE A 24 -3.51 -5.33 1.29
C ILE A 24 -3.80 -3.83 1.35
N ARG A 25 -4.39 -3.37 2.45
CA ARG A 25 -4.64 -1.94 2.71
C ARG A 25 -3.60 -1.43 3.70
N LEU A 26 -2.69 -0.58 3.21
CA LEU A 26 -1.65 0.04 4.02
C LEU A 26 -2.05 1.46 4.42
N GLY A 27 -1.86 1.79 5.69
CA GLY A 27 -2.02 3.15 6.18
C GLY A 27 -0.97 4.07 5.57
N GLY A 28 -1.39 5.17 4.95
CA GLY A 28 -0.48 6.11 4.28
C GLY A 28 0.04 5.64 2.91
N PHE A 29 -0.68 4.74 2.23
CA PHE A 29 -0.23 4.19 0.93
C PHE A 29 -0.02 5.25 -0.16
N ILE A 30 -0.78 6.35 -0.15
CA ILE A 30 -0.62 7.43 -1.12
C ILE A 30 0.77 8.08 -1.00
N GLN A 31 1.23 8.31 0.24
CA GLN A 31 2.56 8.86 0.50
C GLN A 31 3.66 7.87 0.08
N ILE A 32 3.49 6.58 0.42
CA ILE A 32 4.43 5.53 0.03
C ILE A 32 4.58 5.45 -1.50
N ARG A 33 3.46 5.53 -2.24
CA ARG A 33 3.49 5.51 -3.70
C ARG A 33 4.21 6.73 -4.28
N SER A 34 4.06 7.91 -3.68
CA SER A 34 4.77 9.10 -4.12
C SER A 34 6.28 8.96 -3.94
N GLU A 35 6.73 8.46 -2.78
CA GLU A 35 8.16 8.20 -2.54
C GLU A 35 8.70 7.16 -3.51
N TRP A 36 7.97 6.05 -3.72
CA TRP A 36 8.37 5.03 -4.67
C TRP A 36 8.53 5.60 -6.10
N SER A 37 7.56 6.39 -6.58
CA SER A 37 7.66 7.01 -7.91
C SER A 37 8.88 7.91 -8.02
N ASN A 38 9.15 8.76 -7.02
CA ASN A 38 10.32 9.64 -7.02
C ASN A 38 11.65 8.85 -7.08
N GLU A 39 11.75 7.75 -6.33
CA GLU A 39 12.97 6.92 -6.32
C GLU A 39 13.17 6.17 -7.64
N ILE A 40 12.09 5.66 -8.25
CA ILE A 40 12.16 5.02 -9.57
C ILE A 40 12.56 6.05 -10.63
N ASP A 41 12.02 7.26 -10.60
CA ASP A 41 12.40 8.32 -11.53
C ASP A 41 13.89 8.71 -11.37
N ALA A 42 14.40 8.72 -10.15
CA ALA A 42 15.83 8.94 -9.87
C ALA A 42 16.71 7.81 -10.44
N ALA A 43 16.26 6.55 -10.36
CA ALA A 43 16.96 5.43 -10.98
C ALA A 43 16.92 5.48 -12.51
N LEU A 44 15.75 5.81 -13.09
CA LEU A 44 15.57 5.90 -14.55
C LEU A 44 16.35 7.07 -15.16
N SER A 45 16.56 8.15 -14.40
CA SER A 45 17.42 9.27 -14.79
C SER A 45 18.91 9.01 -14.58
N GLY A 46 19.29 7.84 -14.05
CA GLY A 46 20.68 7.44 -13.84
C GLY A 46 21.35 8.09 -12.61
N GLN A 47 20.58 8.70 -11.70
CA GLN A 47 21.12 9.33 -10.48
C GLN A 47 21.53 8.29 -9.42
N LYS A 48 20.94 7.09 -9.47
CA LYS A 48 21.23 5.96 -8.58
C LYS A 48 20.92 4.64 -9.28
N THR A 49 21.41 3.53 -8.75
CA THR A 49 21.04 2.21 -9.27
C THR A 49 19.58 1.88 -8.92
N MET A 50 18.95 1.01 -9.71
CA MET A 50 17.58 0.56 -9.44
C MET A 50 17.49 -0.14 -8.07
N GLN A 51 18.52 -0.87 -7.65
CA GLN A 51 18.55 -1.51 -6.35
C GLN A 51 18.55 -0.48 -5.22
N GLU A 52 19.43 0.53 -5.28
CA GLU A 52 19.50 1.60 -4.27
C GLU A 52 18.20 2.41 -4.19
N ALA A 53 17.54 2.66 -5.33
CA ALA A 53 16.24 3.32 -5.36
C ALA A 53 15.15 2.49 -4.65
N LEU A 54 15.10 1.19 -4.91
CA LEU A 54 14.14 0.29 -4.26
C LEU A 54 14.40 0.19 -2.76
N ASP A 55 15.67 0.08 -2.35
CA ASP A 55 16.05 0.02 -0.93
C ASP A 55 15.67 1.32 -0.20
N THR A 56 15.92 2.47 -0.83
CA THR A 56 15.51 3.79 -0.32
C THR A 56 13.99 3.90 -0.21
N ALA A 57 13.25 3.42 -1.22
CA ALA A 57 11.79 3.42 -1.21
C ALA A 57 11.23 2.54 -0.09
N VAL A 58 11.85 1.39 0.18
CA VAL A 58 11.49 0.51 1.31
C VAL A 58 11.74 1.19 2.65
N GLU A 59 12.90 1.82 2.83
CA GLU A 59 13.23 2.55 4.07
C GLU A 59 12.21 3.65 4.36
N ARG A 60 11.94 4.53 3.37
CA ARG A 60 10.98 5.62 3.52
C ARG A 60 9.55 5.12 3.70
N GLY A 61 9.17 4.07 2.96
CA GLY A 61 7.87 3.43 3.11
C GLY A 61 7.64 2.90 4.52
N ASN A 62 8.64 2.21 5.08
CA ASN A 62 8.59 1.70 6.45
C ASN A 62 8.49 2.81 7.50
N ALA A 63 9.17 3.95 7.28
CA ALA A 63 9.04 5.11 8.16
C ALA A 63 7.60 5.69 8.17
N ILE A 64 6.94 5.75 7.00
CA ILE A 64 5.53 6.17 6.88
C ILE A 64 4.61 5.20 7.62
N LEU A 65 4.81 3.89 7.44
CA LEU A 65 4.05 2.86 8.14
C LEU A 65 4.21 2.97 9.65
N ALA A 66 5.45 3.15 10.14
CA ALA A 66 5.73 3.32 11.56
C ALA A 66 5.09 4.59 12.13
N ARG A 67 5.04 5.69 11.36
CA ARG A 67 4.33 6.92 11.75
C ARG A 67 2.82 6.70 11.80
N PHE A 68 2.25 6.00 10.82
CA PHE A 68 0.84 5.66 10.81
C PHE A 68 0.47 4.79 12.01
N ALA A 69 1.24 3.72 12.26
CA ALA A 69 1.05 2.84 13.41
C ALA A 69 1.09 3.61 14.74
N ARG A 70 2.02 4.56 14.90
CA ARG A 70 2.06 5.44 16.09
C ARG A 70 0.84 6.34 16.21
N THR A 71 0.34 6.90 15.11
CA THR A 71 -0.82 7.80 15.09
C THR A 71 -2.10 7.10 15.58
N TYR A 72 -2.21 5.79 15.31
CA TYR A 72 -3.37 4.97 15.65
C TYR A 72 -3.08 3.94 16.75
N ALA A 73 -1.97 4.09 17.47
CA ALA A 73 -1.61 3.18 18.56
C ALA A 73 -2.70 3.17 19.63
N GLY A 74 -3.21 1.98 19.95
CA GLY A 74 -4.27 1.79 20.95
C GLY A 74 -5.68 2.19 20.52
N LYS A 75 -5.90 2.51 19.24
CA LYS A 75 -7.26 2.75 18.71
C LYS A 75 -7.85 1.46 18.16
N THR A 76 -8.99 1.05 18.70
CA THR A 76 -9.83 0.00 18.13
C THR A 76 -10.81 0.67 17.19
N PHE A 77 -10.76 0.30 15.91
CA PHE A 77 -11.76 0.74 14.94
C PHE A 77 -13.05 -0.06 15.15
N PRO A 78 -14.24 0.57 15.02
CA PRO A 78 -15.53 -0.11 15.09
C PRO A 78 -15.72 -1.14 13.97
#